data_AF-A0A097A5N3-F1
#
_entry.id   AF-A0A097A5N3-F1
#
_cell.length_a   1.000
_cell.length_b   1.000
_cell.length_c   1.000
_cell.angle_alpha   90.00
_cell.angle_beta   90.00
_cell.angle_gamma   90.00
#
_symmetry.space_group_name_H-M   'P 1'
#
loop_
_entity.id
_entity.type
_entity.pdbx_description
1 polymer ?
#
loop_
_entity_poly.entity_id
_entity_poly.type
_entity_poly.pdbx_seq_one_letter_code
_entity_poly.pdbx_strand_id
1 'polypeptide(L)'
;SSVCTAFQFCKRSSLFVFSPLKSISEYQAEQMYNHLSKKAFNICFNGKFDCCQDIVKILLCRNRSNSGTANSINWSRLLFQTAYYFISYFRVTIEPKEKATFLI
;
A
#
# COMPACT_ATOMS: atom_id res chain seq x y z
N SER A 1 -2.62 -2.01 -6.52
CA SER A 1 -4.00 -2.56 -6.60
C SER A 1 -4.81 -2.20 -5.36
N SER A 2 -4.54 -2.81 -4.18
CA SER A 2 -5.34 -2.58 -2.94
C SER A 2 -5.49 -1.12 -2.49
N VAL A 3 -4.43 -0.30 -2.61
CA VAL A 3 -4.48 1.12 -2.26
C VAL A 3 -5.40 1.91 -3.22
N CYS A 4 -5.41 1.56 -4.50
CA CYS A 4 -6.28 2.21 -5.49
C CYS A 4 -7.76 2.04 -5.11
N THR A 5 -8.14 0.83 -4.68
CA THR A 5 -9.49 0.52 -4.19
C THR A 5 -9.81 1.26 -2.90
N ALA A 6 -8.89 1.29 -1.94
CA ALA A 6 -9.12 1.99 -0.66
C ALA A 6 -9.38 3.49 -0.86
N PHE A 7 -8.64 4.13 -1.78
CA PHE A 7 -8.76 5.55 -2.06
C PHE A 7 -9.96 5.92 -2.95
N GLN A 8 -10.66 4.95 -3.54
CA GLN A 8 -11.90 5.19 -4.28
C GLN A 8 -12.95 5.92 -3.43
N PHE A 9 -12.98 5.65 -2.11
CA PHE A 9 -13.95 6.23 -1.18
C PHE A 9 -13.46 7.52 -0.50
N CYS A 10 -12.22 7.94 -0.75
CA CYS A 10 -11.64 9.13 -0.14
C CYS A 10 -12.13 10.42 -0.84
N LYS A 11 -12.87 11.26 -0.10
CA LYS A 11 -13.40 12.52 -0.64
C LYS A 11 -12.36 13.64 -0.76
N ARG A 12 -11.37 13.68 0.14
CA ARG A 12 -10.44 14.82 0.28
C ARG A 12 -9.03 14.60 -0.27
N SER A 13 -8.73 13.40 -0.76
CA SER A 13 -7.37 13.01 -1.15
C SER A 13 -7.34 12.44 -2.56
N SER A 14 -6.27 12.73 -3.29
CA SER A 14 -5.96 12.13 -4.59
C SER A 14 -4.80 11.14 -4.41
N LEU A 15 -4.81 10.07 -5.17
CA LEU A 15 -3.79 9.03 -5.14
C LEU A 15 -2.95 9.09 -6.42
N PHE A 16 -1.64 9.14 -6.26
CA PHE A 16 -0.68 9.02 -7.36
C PHE A 16 0.15 7.77 -7.13
N VAL A 17 0.09 6.83 -8.08
CA VAL A 17 0.79 5.55 -8.00
C VAL A 17 1.88 5.52 -9.06
N PHE A 18 3.12 5.38 -8.60
CA PHE A 18 4.30 5.26 -9.44
C PHE A 18 4.59 3.78 -9.66
N SER A 19 4.67 3.35 -10.92
CA SER A 19 4.93 1.95 -11.27
C SER A 19 5.98 1.81 -12.38
N PRO A 20 6.85 0.79 -12.32
CA PRO A 20 7.77 0.47 -13.41
C PRO A 20 7.03 -0.16 -14.60
N LEU A 21 7.35 0.32 -15.80
CA LEU A 21 6.81 -0.19 -17.06
C LEU A 21 7.26 -1.65 -17.26
N LYS A 22 6.33 -2.53 -17.66
CA LYS A 22 6.58 -3.96 -17.97
C LYS A 22 7.20 -4.81 -16.85
N SER A 23 7.28 -4.30 -15.63
CA SER A 23 7.84 -5.04 -14.48
C SER A 23 6.76 -5.54 -13.51
N ILE A 24 5.49 -5.41 -13.89
CA ILE A 24 4.31 -5.82 -13.14
C ILE A 24 3.57 -6.86 -13.99
N SER A 25 3.01 -7.90 -13.36
CA SER A 25 2.23 -8.90 -14.10
C SER A 25 1.00 -8.27 -14.75
N GLU A 26 0.56 -8.80 -15.89
CA GLU A 26 -0.58 -8.26 -16.64
C GLU A 26 -1.84 -8.17 -15.76
N TYR A 27 -2.12 -9.20 -14.95
CA TYR A 27 -3.24 -9.18 -14.01
C TYR A 27 -3.16 -8.04 -12.98
N GLN A 28 -1.97 -7.80 -12.42
CA GLN A 28 -1.76 -6.71 -11.47
C GLN A 28 -1.86 -5.33 -12.15
N ALA A 29 -1.37 -5.23 -13.38
CA ALA A 29 -1.46 -4.03 -14.20
C ALA A 29 -2.93 -3.70 -14.51
N GLU A 30 -3.73 -4.68 -14.93
CA GLU A 30 -5.17 -4.48 -15.17
C GLU A 30 -5.90 -4.02 -13.91
N GLN A 31 -5.66 -4.66 -12.76
CA GLN A 31 -6.29 -4.23 -11.49
C GLN A 31 -5.92 -2.79 -11.10
N MET A 32 -4.71 -2.35 -11.45
CA MET A 32 -4.22 -1.01 -11.13
C MET A 32 -4.69 0.04 -12.13
N TYR A 33 -4.61 -0.26 -13.43
CA TYR A 33 -4.80 0.68 -14.53
C TYR A 33 -6.26 0.78 -14.97
N ASN A 34 -7.04 -0.31 -14.88
CA ASN A 34 -8.47 -0.30 -15.20
C ASN A 34 -9.35 0.22 -14.05
N HIS A 35 -8.75 0.79 -13.00
CA HIS A 35 -9.51 1.28 -11.85
C HIS A 35 -10.24 2.60 -12.17
N LEU A 36 -11.57 2.59 -12.06
CA LEU A 36 -12.51 3.65 -12.50
C LEU A 36 -12.50 4.94 -11.64
N SER A 37 -11.60 5.06 -10.67
CA SER A 37 -11.55 6.23 -9.79
C SER A 37 -10.90 7.41 -10.50
N LYS A 38 -11.67 8.50 -10.72
CA LYS A 38 -11.16 9.79 -11.25
C LYS A 38 -10.05 10.43 -10.39
N LYS A 39 -9.70 9.84 -9.24
CA LYS A 39 -8.72 10.36 -8.29
C LYS A 39 -7.47 9.49 -8.15
N ALA A 40 -7.43 8.32 -8.79
CA ALA A 40 -6.26 7.45 -8.79
C ALA A 40 -5.53 7.60 -10.13
N PHE A 41 -4.33 8.19 -10.09
CA PHE A 41 -3.50 8.43 -11.26
C PHE A 41 -2.33 7.45 -11.25
N ASN A 42 -2.25 6.61 -12.27
CA ASN A 42 -1.12 5.71 -12.46
C ASN A 42 -0.09 6.38 -13.37
N ILE A 43 1.15 6.51 -12.88
CA ILE A 43 2.27 7.07 -13.63
C ILE A 43 3.30 5.97 -13.83
N CYS A 44 3.51 5.62 -15.09
CA CYS A 44 4.42 4.53 -15.48
C CYS A 44 5.76 5.10 -15.91
N PHE A 45 6.86 4.55 -15.39
CA PHE A 45 8.22 4.94 -15.74
C PHE A 45 8.98 3.77 -16.34
N ASN A 46 9.80 4.05 -17.35
CA ASN A 46 10.72 3.04 -17.87
C ASN A 46 11.93 2.93 -16.92
N GLY A 47 11.94 1.94 -16.05
CA GLY A 47 12.97 1.79 -15.02
C GLY A 47 12.65 0.72 -13.98
N LYS A 48 13.51 0.60 -12.96
CA LYS A 48 13.35 -0.34 -11.85
C LYS A 48 12.39 0.20 -10.79
N PHE A 49 11.84 -0.72 -9.98
CA PHE A 49 10.95 -0.39 -8.86
C PHE A 49 11.63 0.55 -7.84
N ASP A 50 12.91 0.33 -7.54
CA ASP A 50 13.66 1.15 -6.58
C ASP A 50 13.72 2.63 -7.00
N CYS A 51 13.85 2.90 -8.31
CA CYS A 51 13.84 4.27 -8.82
C CYS A 51 12.48 4.96 -8.56
N CYS A 52 11.36 4.24 -8.69
CA CYS A 52 10.05 4.76 -8.33
C CYS A 52 9.97 5.11 -6.83
N GLN A 53 10.57 4.29 -5.97
CA GLN A 53 10.60 4.57 -4.53
C GLN A 53 11.44 5.81 -4.20
N ASP A 54 12.58 5.98 -4.85
CA ASP A 54 13.47 7.11 -4.59
C ASP A 54 12.86 8.43 -5.06
N ILE A 55 12.15 8.44 -6.20
CA ILE A 55 11.36 9.61 -6.64
C ILE A 55 10.32 9.99 -5.58
N VAL A 56 9.58 9.01 -5.06
CA VAL A 56 8.56 9.26 -4.02
C VAL A 56 9.19 9.80 -2.73
N LYS A 57 10.33 9.25 -2.30
CA LYS A 57 11.06 9.77 -1.12
C LYS A 57 11.49 11.22 -1.31
N ILE A 58 12.06 11.56 -2.48
CA ILE A 58 12.48 12.93 -2.79
C ILE A 58 11.28 13.88 -2.76
N LEU A 59 10.14 13.48 -3.33
CA LEU A 59 8.91 14.28 -3.33
C LEU A 59 8.36 14.52 -1.91
N LEU A 60 8.39 13.49 -1.06
CA LEU A 60 7.96 13.60 0.35
C LEU A 60 8.90 14.50 1.17
N CYS A 61 10.21 14.47 0.90
CA CYS A 61 11.18 15.32 1.60
C CYS A 61 11.13 16.79 1.14
N ARG A 62 10.78 17.04 -0.13
CA ARG A 62 10.72 18.40 -0.70
C ARG A 62 9.42 19.14 -0.39
N ASN A 63 8.29 18.44 -0.30
CA ASN A 63 7.00 19.07 -0.05
C ASN A 63 6.72 19.21 1.44
N ARG A 64 6.66 20.46 1.93
CA ARG A 64 6.25 20.79 3.31
C ARG A 64 4.73 20.74 3.57
N SER A 65 3.91 20.43 2.56
CA SER A 65 2.44 20.49 2.68
C SER A 65 1.75 19.22 2.17
N ASN A 66 0.80 18.72 2.99
CA ASN A 66 -0.27 17.72 2.76
C ASN A 66 0.01 16.44 1.93
N SER A 67 1.27 16.15 1.60
CA SER A 67 1.64 14.91 0.92
C SER A 67 1.86 13.79 1.93
N GLY A 68 1.21 12.64 1.71
CA GLY A 68 1.31 11.45 2.53
C GLY A 68 1.59 10.21 1.69
N THR A 69 2.17 9.18 2.31
CA THR A 69 2.47 7.90 1.64
C THR A 69 1.62 6.76 2.18
N ALA A 70 1.22 5.84 1.30
CA ALA A 70 0.49 4.62 1.65
C ALA A 70 1.41 3.37 1.70
N ASN A 71 2.73 3.57 1.55
CA ASN A 71 3.72 2.49 1.55
C ASN A 71 4.05 2.03 2.99
N SER A 72 4.96 1.06 3.11
CA SER A 72 5.42 0.46 4.38
C SER A 72 6.03 1.44 5.39
N ILE A 73 6.23 2.70 5.02
CA ILE A 73 6.68 3.78 5.92
C ILE A 73 5.51 4.33 6.75
N ASN A 74 4.25 4.06 6.36
CA ASN A 74 3.08 4.54 7.07
C ASN A 74 2.81 3.71 8.34
N TRP A 75 3.01 4.32 9.51
CA TRP A 75 2.81 3.70 10.82
C TRP A 75 1.41 3.10 11.03
N SER A 76 0.38 3.74 10.48
CA SER A 76 -1.00 3.23 10.59
C SER A 76 -1.15 1.85 9.94
N ARG A 77 -0.35 1.54 8.91
CA ARG A 77 -0.38 0.22 8.26
C ARG A 77 0.13 -0.88 9.20
N LEU A 78 1.20 -0.61 9.95
CA LEU A 78 1.72 -1.54 10.95
C LEU A 78 0.68 -1.78 12.05
N LEU A 79 0.03 -0.72 12.55
CA LEU A 79 -1.00 -0.81 13.58
C LEU A 79 -2.15 -1.75 13.17
N PHE A 80 -2.69 -1.60 11.96
CA PHE A 80 -3.77 -2.47 11.49
C PHE A 80 -3.29 -3.89 11.19
N GLN A 81 -2.04 -4.08 10.78
CA GLN A 81 -1.45 -5.41 10.63
C GLN A 81 -1.35 -6.14 11.96
N THR A 82 -1.02 -5.46 13.06
CA THR A 82 -0.93 -6.08 14.40
C THR A 82 -2.28 -6.65 14.86
N ALA A 83 -3.40 -5.98 14.55
CA ALA A 83 -4.74 -6.46 14.93
C ALA A 83 -5.04 -7.88 14.39
N TYR A 84 -4.55 -8.22 13.20
CA TYR A 84 -4.73 -9.56 12.63
C TYR A 84 -4.01 -10.65 13.42
N TYR A 85 -2.87 -10.35 14.04
CA TYR A 85 -2.17 -11.31 14.89
C TYR A 85 -2.97 -11.63 16.15
N PHE A 86 -3.56 -10.61 16.79
CA PHE A 86 -4.42 -10.83 17.94
C PHE A 86 -5.67 -11.65 17.58
N ILE A 87 -6.34 -11.30 16.49
CA ILE A 87 -7.53 -12.05 16.04
C ILE A 87 -7.16 -13.49 15.70
N SER A 88 -6.04 -13.71 15.01
CA SER A 88 -5.58 -15.05 14.64
C SER A 88 -5.18 -15.85 15.88
N TYR A 89 -4.48 -15.23 16.84
CA TYR A 89 -4.10 -15.84 18.11
C TYR A 89 -5.34 -16.39 18.84
N PHE A 90 -6.35 -15.55 19.09
CA PHE A 90 -7.58 -15.97 19.78
C PHE A 90 -8.41 -17.01 19.02
N ARG A 91 -8.17 -17.22 17.72
CA ARG A 91 -8.83 -18.26 16.93
C ARG A 91 -8.12 -19.60 16.95
N VAL A 92 -6.82 -19.62 17.19
CA VAL A 92 -6.00 -20.84 17.16
C VAL A 92 -5.60 -21.35 18.54
N THR A 93 -5.78 -20.54 19.58
CA THR A 93 -5.52 -20.92 20.97
C THR A 93 -6.82 -21.13 21.74
N ILE A 94 -6.87 -22.16 22.59
CA ILE A 94 -8.05 -22.47 23.42
C ILE A 94 -7.84 -21.95 24.84
N GLU A 95 -6.64 -22.16 25.40
CA GLU A 95 -6.30 -21.67 26.74
C GLU A 95 -5.54 -20.34 26.71
N PRO A 96 -5.78 -19.46 27.70
CA PRO A 96 -5.01 -18.24 27.84
C PRO A 96 -3.54 -18.57 28.12
N LYS A 97 -2.63 -18.02 27.29
CA LYS A 97 -1.15 -18.16 27.29
C LYS A 97 -0.56 -19.32 26.47
N GLU A 98 -1.35 -20.01 25.66
CA GLU A 98 -0.78 -20.89 24.63
C GLU A 98 0.13 -20.10 23.68
N LYS A 99 1.20 -20.74 23.19
CA LYS A 99 2.12 -20.10 22.23
C LYS A 99 1.65 -20.39 20.81
N ALA A 100 1.59 -19.36 19.97
CA ALA A 100 1.31 -19.49 18.54
C ALA A 100 2.54 -19.01 17.75
N THR A 101 2.92 -19.78 16.73
CA THR A 101 3.99 -19.42 15.80
C THR A 101 3.34 -18.95 14.50
N PHE A 102 3.70 -17.75 14.05
CA PHE A 102 3.26 -17.19 12.77
C PHE A 102 4.42 -17.21 11.78
N LEU A 103 4.17 -17.71 10.58
CA LEU A 103 5.11 -17.66 9.46
C LEU A 103 4.60 -16.62 8.47
N ILE A 104 5.42 -15.61 8.19
CA ILE A 104 5.07 -14.39 7.43
C ILE A 104 5.90 -14.36 6.16
#